data_AF-A0A2T7ERG2-F1
#
_entry.id   AF-A0A2T7ERG2-F1
#
_cell.length_a   1.000
_cell.length_b   1.000
_cell.length_c   1.000
_cell.angle_alpha   90.00
_cell.angle_beta   90.00
_cell.angle_gamma   90.00
#
_symmetry.space_group_name_H-M   'P 1'
#
loop_
_entity.id
_entity.type
_entity.pdbx_description
1 polymer ?
#
loop_
_entity_poly.entity_id
_entity_poly.type
_entity_poly.pdbx_seq_one_letter_code
_entity_poly.pdbx_strand_id
1 'polypeptide(L)'
;MEPRNRVKECPESTYAFYFVKIRPFEDPELREKLVLADHEFQKKVQARNKIIEAAKAKKEERSIIISELKTLTAENKEYNVVGETLQNYLGMFRDGNNTMQAQSTVLCSVVEELKQKIKMLSDRIVHESISILEEKLLRKQIKDIEEARSKVIYLSTNRAKLQDTVEGNEATQNAAFLRNRLVLEMLEITLQGEW
;
A
#
# COMPACT_ATOMS: atom_id res chain seq x y z
N MET A 1 77.39 60.05 -2.74
CA MET A 1 76.26 59.49 -3.52
C MET A 1 76.77 59.36 -4.94
N GLU A 2 76.70 58.29 -5.71
CA GLU A 2 76.00 56.98 -5.78
C GLU A 2 76.80 56.17 -6.86
N PRO A 3 76.46 54.94 -7.27
CA PRO A 3 76.12 53.74 -6.51
C PRO A 3 77.05 52.56 -6.89
N ARG A 4 77.13 51.53 -6.03
CA ARG A 4 77.84 50.27 -6.33
C ARG A 4 76.97 49.40 -7.24
N ASN A 5 77.39 49.19 -8.48
CA ASN A 5 76.82 48.17 -9.36
C ASN A 5 77.11 46.77 -8.78
N ARG A 6 76.12 46.18 -8.10
CA ARG A 6 76.11 44.74 -7.81
C ARG A 6 75.66 44.02 -9.08
N VAL A 7 76.62 43.60 -9.89
CA VAL A 7 76.35 42.53 -10.86
C VAL A 7 76.03 41.30 -10.03
N LYS A 8 74.75 40.90 -9.99
CA LYS A 8 74.35 39.60 -9.49
C LYS A 8 74.85 38.57 -10.49
N GLU A 9 76.01 37.97 -10.23
CA GLU A 9 76.36 36.69 -10.84
C GLU A 9 75.33 35.68 -10.34
N CYS A 10 74.41 35.29 -11.23
CA CYS A 10 73.57 34.13 -10.99
C CYS A 10 74.48 32.92 -11.14
N PRO A 11 74.59 32.01 -10.16
CA PRO A 11 75.36 30.80 -10.38
C PRO A 11 74.70 30.05 -11.53
N GLU A 12 75.47 29.72 -12.58
CA GLU A 12 75.01 28.82 -13.64
C GLU A 12 74.71 27.47 -12.97
N SER A 13 73.45 27.30 -12.59
CA SER A 13 72.97 26.10 -11.90
C SER A 13 73.13 24.93 -12.86
N THR A 14 74.18 24.14 -12.66
CA THR A 14 74.40 22.92 -13.42
C THR A 14 73.35 21.90 -12.95
N TYR A 15 72.28 21.74 -13.72
CA TYR A 15 71.27 20.72 -13.47
C TYR A 15 71.83 19.36 -13.88
N ALA A 16 72.16 18.52 -12.89
CA ALA A 16 72.51 17.13 -13.12
C ALA A 16 71.21 16.32 -13.24
N PHE A 17 70.95 15.77 -14.43
CA PHE A 17 69.88 14.80 -14.64
C PHE A 17 70.48 13.39 -14.62
N TYR A 18 70.05 12.57 -13.67
CA TYR A 18 70.42 11.17 -13.62
C TYR A 18 69.48 10.37 -14.51
N PHE A 19 69.99 9.79 -15.58
CA PHE A 19 69.28 8.73 -16.28
C PHE A 19 69.54 7.42 -15.53
N VAL A 20 68.50 6.85 -14.93
CA VAL A 20 68.57 5.50 -14.39
C VAL A 20 68.68 4.54 -15.57
N LYS A 21 69.90 4.07 -15.83
CA LYS A 21 70.14 3.02 -16.81
C LYS A 21 69.64 1.71 -16.21
N ILE A 22 68.44 1.28 -16.59
CA ILE A 22 67.93 -0.05 -16.25
C ILE A 22 68.86 -1.05 -16.93
N ARG A 23 69.60 -1.85 -16.14
CA ARG A 23 70.47 -2.89 -16.70
C ARG A 23 69.60 -3.90 -17.47
N PRO A 24 69.95 -4.26 -18.72
CA PRO A 24 69.37 -5.46 -19.30
C PRO A 24 69.70 -6.64 -18.39
N PHE A 25 68.76 -7.57 -18.23
CA PHE A 25 68.98 -8.76 -17.40
C PHE A 25 70.27 -9.45 -17.84
N GLU A 26 71.24 -9.52 -16.93
CA GLU A 26 72.55 -10.14 -17.19
C GLU A 26 72.40 -11.67 -17.31
N ASP A 27 71.34 -12.24 -16.74
CA ASP A 27 71.00 -13.66 -16.76
C ASP A 27 69.75 -13.93 -17.64
N PRO A 28 69.89 -14.71 -18.72
CA PRO A 28 68.77 -15.14 -19.57
C PRO A 28 67.65 -15.86 -18.82
N GLU A 29 67.95 -16.66 -17.79
CA GLU A 29 66.94 -17.41 -17.04
C GLU A 29 66.05 -16.48 -16.20
N LEU A 30 66.63 -15.44 -15.60
CA LEU A 30 65.87 -14.45 -14.84
C LEU A 30 64.92 -13.65 -15.74
N ARG A 31 65.35 -13.35 -16.97
CA ARG A 31 64.51 -12.67 -17.96
C ARG A 31 63.29 -13.53 -18.35
N GLU A 32 63.50 -14.83 -18.57
CA GLU A 32 62.42 -15.75 -18.92
C GLU A 32 61.39 -15.89 -17.79
N LYS A 33 61.86 -16.04 -16.53
CA LYS A 33 61.01 -16.07 -15.34
C LYS A 33 60.18 -14.79 -15.20
N LEU A 34 60.77 -13.62 -15.47
CA LEU A 34 60.07 -12.34 -15.44
C LEU A 34 58.97 -12.26 -16.52
N VAL A 35 59.28 -12.67 -17.77
CA VAL A 35 58.30 -12.65 -18.87
C VAL A 35 57.13 -13.60 -18.59
N LEU A 36 57.41 -14.80 -18.05
CA LEU A 36 56.38 -15.75 -17.65
C LEU A 36 55.49 -15.16 -16.54
N ALA A 37 56.10 -14.56 -15.50
CA ALA A 37 55.38 -13.93 -14.41
C ALA A 37 54.52 -12.75 -14.87
N ASP A 38 55.03 -11.91 -15.78
CA ASP A 38 54.27 -10.79 -16.36
C ASP A 38 53.07 -11.30 -17.17
N HIS A 39 53.25 -12.33 -17.98
CA HIS A 39 52.16 -12.94 -18.75
C HIS A 39 51.07 -13.55 -17.84
N GLU A 40 51.45 -14.23 -16.75
CA GLU A 40 50.48 -14.70 -15.76
C GLU A 40 49.76 -13.55 -15.04
N PHE A 41 50.49 -12.48 -14.71
CA PHE A 41 49.90 -11.29 -14.12
C PHE A 41 48.89 -10.64 -15.05
N GLN A 42 49.22 -10.47 -16.34
CA GLN A 42 48.31 -9.93 -17.35
C GLN A 42 47.04 -10.78 -17.50
N LYS A 43 47.17 -12.12 -17.48
CA LYS A 43 45.99 -13.02 -17.48
C LYS A 43 45.08 -12.80 -16.27
N LYS A 44 45.66 -12.64 -15.08
CA LYS A 44 44.90 -12.35 -13.84
C LYS A 44 44.23 -10.99 -13.91
N VAL A 45 44.91 -9.96 -14.42
CA VAL A 45 44.34 -8.63 -14.64
C VAL A 45 43.16 -8.70 -15.60
N GLN A 46 43.30 -9.42 -16.71
CA GLN A 46 42.22 -9.58 -17.68
C GLN A 46 41.00 -10.31 -17.08
N ALA A 47 41.24 -11.37 -16.30
CA ALA A 47 40.16 -12.08 -15.60
C ALA A 47 39.45 -11.18 -14.58
N ARG A 48 40.20 -10.39 -13.80
CA ARG A 48 39.63 -9.41 -12.86
C ARG A 48 38.79 -8.36 -13.57
N ASN A 49 39.25 -7.84 -14.71
CA ASN A 49 38.52 -6.84 -15.47
C ASN A 49 37.18 -7.38 -16.00
N LYS A 50 37.13 -8.63 -16.48
CA LYS A 50 35.88 -9.28 -16.88
C LYS A 50 34.86 -9.33 -15.73
N ILE A 51 35.32 -9.67 -14.52
CA ILE A 51 34.48 -9.69 -13.31
C ILE A 51 33.96 -8.28 -12.97
N ILE A 52 34.83 -7.27 -13.06
CA ILE A 52 34.46 -5.88 -12.77
C ILE A 52 33.39 -5.38 -13.74
N GLU A 53 33.53 -5.66 -15.04
CA GLU A 53 32.54 -5.25 -16.04
C GLU A 53 31.20 -5.96 -15.84
N ALA A 54 31.21 -7.27 -15.53
CA ALA A 54 30.00 -7.99 -15.17
C ALA A 54 29.32 -7.42 -13.91
N ALA A 55 30.10 -7.05 -12.89
CA ALA A 55 29.58 -6.42 -11.68
C ALA A 55 28.99 -5.02 -11.94
N LYS A 56 29.62 -4.23 -12.83
CA LYS A 56 29.08 -2.92 -13.25
C LYS A 56 27.75 -3.08 -13.99
N ALA A 57 27.64 -4.02 -14.92
CA ALA A 57 26.40 -4.30 -15.63
C ALA A 57 25.26 -4.66 -14.66
N LYS A 58 25.53 -5.56 -13.70
CA LYS A 58 24.56 -5.92 -12.66
C LYS A 58 24.18 -4.75 -11.76
N LYS A 59 25.13 -3.86 -11.45
CA LYS A 59 24.86 -2.64 -10.67
C LYS A 59 23.93 -1.68 -11.42
N GLU A 60 24.08 -1.58 -12.73
CA GLU A 60 23.21 -0.74 -13.57
C GLU A 60 21.79 -1.31 -13.65
N GLU A 61 21.65 -2.62 -13.93
CA GLU A 61 20.35 -3.33 -13.89
C GLU A 61 19.64 -3.13 -12.55
N ARG A 62 20.37 -3.30 -11.43
CA ARG A 62 19.85 -3.07 -10.08
C ARG A 62 19.43 -1.61 -9.86
N SER A 63 20.15 -0.64 -10.44
CA SER A 63 19.81 0.78 -10.30
C SER A 63 18.46 1.10 -10.95
N ILE A 64 18.21 0.54 -12.13
CA ILE A 64 16.94 0.67 -12.86
C ILE A 64 15.80 0.10 -12.02
N ILE A 65 15.91 -1.15 -11.56
CA ILE A 65 14.88 -1.81 -10.74
C ILE A 65 14.60 -1.02 -9.44
N ILE A 66 15.65 -0.50 -8.78
CA ILE A 66 15.46 0.32 -7.57
C ILE A 66 14.71 1.62 -7.88
N SER A 67 14.92 2.22 -9.05
CA SER A 67 14.21 3.44 -9.43
C SER A 67 12.70 3.18 -9.63
N GLU A 68 12.34 2.08 -10.27
CA GLU A 68 10.94 1.64 -10.45
C GLU A 68 10.29 1.22 -9.13
N LEU A 69 11.02 0.51 -8.26
CA LEU A 69 10.52 0.16 -6.93
C LEU A 69 10.22 1.38 -6.08
N LYS A 70 11.02 2.45 -6.18
CA LYS A 70 10.78 3.69 -5.43
C LYS A 70 9.49 4.37 -5.87
N THR A 71 9.18 4.41 -7.17
CA THR A 71 7.93 5.00 -7.67
C THR A 71 6.73 4.18 -7.21
N LEU A 72 6.78 2.85 -7.37
CA LEU A 72 5.72 1.95 -6.90
C LEU A 72 5.52 2.01 -5.39
N THR A 73 6.60 2.15 -4.61
CA THR A 73 6.52 2.31 -3.15
C THR A 73 5.83 3.62 -2.77
N ALA A 74 6.06 4.70 -3.51
CA ALA A 74 5.39 5.98 -3.27
C ALA A 74 3.89 5.88 -3.56
N GLU A 75 3.51 5.29 -4.71
CA GLU A 75 2.11 5.05 -5.08
C GLU A 75 1.41 4.13 -4.07
N ASN A 76 2.06 3.04 -3.66
CA ASN A 76 1.46 2.11 -2.69
C ASN A 76 1.21 2.75 -1.33
N LYS A 77 2.06 3.71 -0.90
CA LYS A 77 1.79 4.50 0.32
C LYS A 77 0.52 5.33 0.18
N GLU A 78 0.30 5.94 -0.99
CA GLU A 78 -0.90 6.72 -1.26
C GLU A 78 -2.15 5.84 -1.26
N TYR A 79 -2.11 4.68 -1.92
CA TYR A 79 -3.19 3.70 -1.87
C TYR A 79 -3.47 3.18 -0.46
N ASN A 80 -2.43 2.96 0.35
CA ASN A 80 -2.61 2.50 1.73
C ASN A 80 -3.31 3.55 2.60
N VAL A 81 -3.02 4.84 2.42
CA VAL A 81 -3.76 5.93 3.08
C VAL A 81 -5.24 5.94 2.67
N VAL A 82 -5.53 5.72 1.39
CA VAL A 82 -6.92 5.59 0.91
C VAL A 82 -7.61 4.35 1.48
N GLY A 83 -6.90 3.23 1.58
CA GLY A 83 -7.38 2.01 2.22
C GLY A 83 -7.70 2.21 3.71
N GLU A 84 -6.79 2.81 4.47
CA GLU A 84 -6.96 3.09 5.90
C GLU A 84 -8.10 4.08 6.16
N THR A 85 -8.22 5.13 5.34
CA THR A 85 -9.33 6.09 5.45
C THR A 85 -10.67 5.44 5.15
N LEU A 86 -10.77 4.63 4.09
CA LEU A 86 -11.98 3.86 3.80
C LEU A 86 -12.31 2.87 4.93
N GLN A 87 -11.31 2.19 5.48
CA GLN A 87 -11.51 1.27 6.58
C GLN A 87 -11.98 1.99 7.86
N ASN A 88 -11.49 3.19 8.14
CA ASN A 88 -11.99 4.04 9.22
C ASN A 88 -13.43 4.50 8.98
N TYR A 89 -13.75 4.97 7.75
CA TYR A 89 -15.12 5.34 7.39
C TYR A 89 -16.09 4.16 7.51
N LEU A 90 -15.72 2.98 7.00
CA LEU A 90 -16.52 1.76 7.09
C LEU A 90 -16.61 1.23 8.52
N GLY A 91 -15.54 1.36 9.31
CA GLY A 91 -15.51 1.05 10.74
C GLY A 91 -16.57 1.84 11.51
N MET A 92 -16.75 3.13 11.19
CA MET A 92 -17.80 3.97 11.80
C MET A 92 -19.22 3.41 11.57
N PHE A 93 -19.46 2.70 10.47
CA PHE A 93 -20.74 2.03 10.21
C PHE A 93 -20.85 0.65 10.90
N ARG A 94 -19.72 -0.05 11.10
CA ARG A 94 -19.69 -1.35 11.81
C ARG A 94 -19.87 -1.21 13.31
N ASP A 95 -19.33 -0.18 13.95
CA ASP A 95 -19.56 0.06 15.38
C ASP A 95 -21.04 0.41 15.66
N GLY A 96 -21.72 0.99 14.68
CA GLY A 96 -23.18 1.14 14.68
C GLY A 96 -23.93 -0.18 14.63
N ASN A 97 -23.40 -1.24 14.00
CA ASN A 97 -24.12 -2.50 13.78
C ASN A 97 -24.44 -3.27 15.06
N ASN A 98 -23.61 -3.17 16.10
CA ASN A 98 -23.87 -3.80 17.40
C ASN A 98 -25.11 -3.18 18.08
N THR A 99 -25.38 -1.90 17.81
CA THR A 99 -26.62 -1.23 18.21
C THR A 99 -27.75 -1.38 17.17
N MET A 100 -27.43 -1.56 15.88
CA MET A 100 -28.45 -1.74 14.83
C MET A 100 -29.08 -3.13 14.82
N GLN A 101 -28.39 -4.20 15.22
CA GLN A 101 -29.01 -5.52 15.39
C GLN A 101 -30.06 -5.46 16.49
N ALA A 102 -29.75 -4.78 17.61
CA ALA A 102 -30.73 -4.48 18.66
C ALA A 102 -31.87 -3.59 18.13
N GLN A 103 -31.58 -2.56 17.31
CA GLN A 103 -32.63 -1.76 16.69
C GLN A 103 -33.51 -2.53 15.68
N SER A 104 -32.98 -3.53 14.97
CA SER A 104 -33.76 -4.38 14.07
C SER A 104 -34.78 -5.21 14.85
N THR A 105 -34.37 -5.78 15.99
CA THR A 105 -35.28 -6.47 16.92
C THR A 105 -36.32 -5.51 17.51
N VAL A 106 -35.91 -4.28 17.83
CA VAL A 106 -36.80 -3.21 18.35
C VAL A 106 -37.79 -2.73 17.30
N LEU A 107 -37.41 -2.59 16.03
CA LEU A 107 -38.32 -2.14 14.96
C LEU A 107 -39.41 -3.18 14.68
N CYS A 108 -39.10 -4.48 14.72
CA CYS A 108 -40.11 -5.54 14.68
C CYS A 108 -41.05 -5.47 15.89
N SER A 109 -40.53 -5.17 17.09
CA SER A 109 -41.35 -4.91 18.28
C SER A 109 -42.32 -3.75 18.06
N VAL A 110 -41.83 -2.62 17.53
CA VAL A 110 -42.64 -1.43 17.27
C VAL A 110 -43.75 -1.71 16.25
N VAL A 111 -43.48 -2.46 15.18
CA VAL A 111 -44.52 -2.80 14.18
C VAL A 111 -45.63 -3.66 14.80
N GLU A 112 -45.29 -4.62 15.66
CA GLU A 112 -46.29 -5.44 16.35
C GLU A 112 -47.02 -4.66 17.46
N GLU A 113 -46.36 -3.75 18.17
CA GLU A 113 -46.98 -2.85 19.15
C GLU A 113 -47.99 -1.90 18.50
N LEU A 114 -47.64 -1.28 17.36
CA LEU A 114 -48.56 -0.42 16.61
C LEU A 114 -49.79 -1.21 16.13
N LYS A 115 -49.61 -2.46 15.71
CA LYS A 115 -50.69 -3.36 15.30
C LYS A 115 -51.59 -3.75 16.48
N GLN A 116 -51.02 -4.05 17.64
CA GLN A 116 -51.80 -4.30 18.86
C GLN A 116 -52.61 -3.07 19.28
N LYS A 117 -52.02 -1.87 19.17
CA LYS A 117 -52.71 -0.61 19.50
C LYS A 117 -53.87 -0.32 18.56
N ILE A 118 -53.70 -0.54 17.25
CA ILE A 118 -54.81 -0.47 16.27
C ILE A 118 -55.93 -1.43 16.65
N LYS A 119 -55.58 -2.68 17.01
CA LYS A 119 -56.56 -3.69 17.42
C LYS A 119 -57.33 -3.25 18.67
N MET A 120 -56.64 -2.81 19.72
CA MET A 120 -57.29 -2.33 20.96
C MET A 120 -58.26 -1.17 20.72
N LEU A 121 -57.85 -0.17 19.92
CA LEU A 121 -58.71 0.97 19.62
C LEU A 121 -59.91 0.57 18.75
N SER A 122 -59.73 -0.41 17.86
CA SER A 122 -60.81 -0.96 17.03
C SER A 122 -61.81 -1.75 17.88
N ASP A 123 -61.32 -2.60 18.78
CA ASP A 123 -62.13 -3.38 19.71
C ASP A 123 -62.96 -2.46 20.62
N ARG A 124 -62.34 -1.35 21.11
CA ARG A 124 -63.02 -0.30 21.87
C ARG A 124 -64.17 0.35 21.09
N ILE A 125 -63.98 0.65 19.82
CA ILE A 125 -65.04 1.21 18.96
C ILE A 125 -66.20 0.22 18.78
N VAL A 126 -65.92 -1.07 18.62
CA VAL A 126 -66.94 -2.09 18.30
C VAL A 126 -67.71 -2.56 19.53
N HIS A 127 -67.04 -2.63 20.69
CA HIS A 127 -67.57 -3.33 21.86
C HIS A 127 -67.89 -2.42 23.06
N GLU A 128 -67.34 -1.21 23.13
CA GLU A 128 -67.67 -0.26 24.19
C GLU A 128 -68.75 0.72 23.74
N SER A 129 -69.64 1.10 24.67
CA SER A 129 -70.61 2.17 24.42
C SER A 129 -69.92 3.53 24.56
N ILE A 130 -69.43 4.07 23.45
CA ILE A 130 -68.71 5.35 23.39
C ILE A 130 -69.53 6.44 22.69
N SER A 131 -69.21 7.71 22.95
CA SER A 131 -69.86 8.85 22.29
C SER A 131 -69.42 8.99 20.82
N ILE A 132 -70.30 9.50 19.95
CA ILE A 132 -70.02 9.72 18.51
C ILE A 132 -68.78 10.62 18.30
N LEU A 133 -68.55 11.59 19.20
CA LEU A 133 -67.35 12.44 19.15
C LEU A 133 -66.08 11.65 19.47
N GLU A 134 -66.14 10.75 20.44
CA GLU A 134 -65.04 9.88 20.84
C GLU A 134 -64.73 8.84 19.75
N GLU A 135 -65.77 8.26 19.14
CA GLU A 135 -65.62 7.34 18.01
C GLU A 135 -64.89 8.01 16.83
N LYS A 136 -65.27 9.26 16.48
CA LYS A 136 -64.59 10.04 15.44
C LYS A 136 -63.12 10.31 15.77
N LEU A 137 -62.80 10.54 17.05
CA LEU A 137 -61.43 10.77 17.50
C LEU A 137 -60.59 9.48 17.41
N LEU A 138 -61.13 8.35 17.89
CA LEU A 138 -60.46 7.05 17.83
C LEU A 138 -60.21 6.60 16.38
N ARG A 139 -61.16 6.83 15.47
CA ARG A 139 -60.96 6.55 14.03
C ARG A 139 -59.84 7.38 13.40
N LYS A 140 -59.67 8.65 13.80
CA LYS A 140 -58.53 9.47 13.36
C LYS A 140 -57.21 8.92 13.92
N GLN A 141 -57.18 8.57 15.19
CA GLN A 141 -55.98 7.99 15.82
C GLN A 141 -55.56 6.66 15.17
N ILE A 142 -56.52 5.79 14.85
CA ILE A 142 -56.25 4.54 14.11
C ILE A 142 -55.60 4.86 12.75
N LYS A 143 -56.15 5.81 12.01
CA LYS A 143 -55.60 6.24 10.71
C LYS A 143 -54.16 6.76 10.82
N ASP A 144 -53.89 7.61 11.81
CA ASP A 144 -52.56 8.18 12.03
C ASP A 144 -51.55 7.07 12.41
N ILE A 145 -51.97 6.10 13.22
CA ILE A 145 -51.14 4.95 13.62
C ILE A 145 -50.89 4.00 12.43
N GLU A 146 -51.88 3.77 11.56
CA GLU A 146 -51.71 2.96 10.34
C GLU A 146 -50.73 3.60 9.35
N GLU A 147 -50.77 4.94 9.23
CA GLU A 147 -49.81 5.70 8.42
C GLU A 147 -48.38 5.56 9.00
N ALA A 148 -48.23 5.69 10.31
CA ALA A 148 -46.96 5.50 10.99
C ALA A 148 -46.41 4.07 10.82
N ARG A 149 -47.27 3.06 10.97
CA ARG A 149 -46.92 1.64 10.74
C ARG A 149 -46.42 1.40 9.31
N SER A 150 -47.09 1.97 8.31
CA SER A 150 -46.69 1.84 6.90
C SER A 150 -45.32 2.48 6.63
N LYS A 151 -45.04 3.64 7.26
CA LYS A 151 -43.72 4.29 7.18
C LYS A 151 -42.61 3.42 7.79
N VAL A 152 -42.85 2.84 8.96
CA VAL A 152 -41.87 1.95 9.63
C VAL A 152 -41.60 0.70 8.80
N ILE A 153 -42.64 0.09 8.22
CA ILE A 153 -42.49 -1.07 7.32
C ILE A 153 -41.64 -0.69 6.09
N TYR A 154 -41.95 0.43 5.43
CA TYR A 154 -41.19 0.91 4.27
C TYR A 154 -39.70 1.13 4.60
N LEU A 155 -39.42 1.76 5.74
CA LEU A 155 -38.04 1.98 6.21
C LEU A 155 -37.31 0.66 6.49
N SER A 156 -38.01 -0.32 7.10
CA SER A 156 -37.43 -1.64 7.37
C SER A 156 -37.11 -2.43 6.10
N THR A 157 -38.00 -2.41 5.10
CA THR A 157 -37.78 -3.07 3.81
C THR A 157 -36.63 -2.46 3.02
N ASN A 158 -36.53 -1.12 2.99
CA ASN A 158 -35.41 -0.46 2.32
C ASN A 158 -34.08 -0.74 3.01
N ARG A 159 -34.08 -0.82 4.34
CA ARG A 159 -32.88 -1.19 5.11
C ARG A 159 -32.43 -2.62 4.81
N ALA A 160 -33.35 -3.58 4.74
CA ALA A 160 -33.03 -4.97 4.39
C ALA A 160 -32.38 -5.08 3.00
N LYS A 161 -32.93 -4.38 2.01
CA LYS A 161 -32.35 -4.33 0.65
C LYS A 161 -30.93 -3.76 0.63
N LEU A 162 -30.67 -2.71 1.42
CA LEU A 162 -29.33 -2.14 1.54
C LEU A 162 -28.35 -3.11 2.21
N GLN A 163 -28.79 -3.85 3.22
CA GLN A 163 -27.97 -4.83 3.92
C GLN A 163 -27.57 -6.01 3.01
N ASP A 164 -28.51 -6.54 2.21
CA ASP A 164 -28.24 -7.61 1.23
C ASP A 164 -27.20 -7.17 0.17
N THR A 165 -27.25 -5.90 -0.26
CA THR A 165 -26.25 -5.37 -1.22
C THR A 165 -24.87 -5.19 -0.61
N VAL A 166 -24.77 -4.89 0.69
CA VAL A 166 -23.49 -4.75 1.39
C VAL A 166 -22.83 -6.10 1.59
N GLU A 167 -23.59 -7.12 1.97
CA GLU A 167 -23.09 -8.48 2.23
C GLU A 167 -22.55 -9.14 0.94
N GLY A 168 -23.20 -8.89 -0.21
CA GLY A 168 -22.70 -9.32 -1.53
C GLY A 168 -21.39 -8.63 -1.95
N ASN A 169 -21.22 -7.36 -1.59
CA ASN A 169 -20.00 -6.61 -1.87
C ASN A 169 -18.83 -7.06 -0.98
N GLU A 170 -19.07 -7.40 0.29
CA GLU A 170 -18.02 -7.94 1.18
C GLU A 170 -17.49 -9.30 0.68
N ALA A 171 -18.37 -10.19 0.19
CA ALA A 171 -17.98 -11.48 -0.36
C ALA A 171 -17.07 -11.35 -1.60
N THR A 172 -17.40 -10.41 -2.50
CA THR A 172 -16.59 -10.15 -3.70
C THR A 172 -15.25 -9.49 -3.37
N GLN A 173 -15.21 -8.60 -2.39
CA GLN A 173 -13.99 -7.95 -1.93
C GLN A 173 -13.03 -8.93 -1.23
N ASN A 174 -13.55 -9.83 -0.39
CA ASN A 174 -12.76 -10.91 0.23
C ASN A 174 -12.18 -11.88 -0.82
N ALA A 175 -12.95 -12.23 -1.85
CA ALA A 175 -12.46 -13.07 -2.94
C ALA A 175 -11.31 -12.40 -3.73
N ALA A 176 -11.43 -11.09 -4.00
CA ALA A 176 -10.36 -10.32 -4.66
C ALA A 176 -9.08 -10.26 -3.81
N PHE A 177 -9.22 -10.06 -2.49
CA PHE A 177 -8.08 -10.05 -1.56
C PHE A 177 -7.33 -11.39 -1.54
N LEU A 178 -8.05 -12.51 -1.41
CA LEU A 178 -7.47 -13.85 -1.43
C LEU A 178 -6.78 -14.16 -2.77
N ARG A 179 -7.38 -13.73 -3.88
CA ARG A 179 -6.79 -13.90 -5.22
C ARG A 179 -5.48 -13.12 -5.35
N ASN A 180 -5.45 -11.86 -4.92
CA ASN A 180 -4.24 -11.04 -4.98
C ASN A 180 -3.13 -11.60 -4.08
N ARG A 181 -3.49 -12.15 -2.92
CA ARG A 181 -2.55 -12.83 -2.03
C ARG A 181 -1.94 -14.08 -2.67
N LEU A 182 -2.76 -14.92 -3.32
CA LEU A 182 -2.25 -16.11 -4.03
C LEU A 182 -1.31 -15.73 -5.18
N VAL A 183 -1.60 -14.63 -5.89
CA VAL A 183 -0.72 -14.13 -6.96
C VAL A 183 0.64 -13.68 -6.40
N LEU A 184 0.66 -13.02 -5.25
CA LEU A 184 1.90 -12.64 -4.56
C LEU A 184 2.70 -13.86 -4.09
N GLU A 185 2.05 -14.84 -3.46
CA GLU A 185 2.69 -16.09 -3.01
C GLU A 185 3.26 -16.88 -4.21
N MET A 186 2.55 -16.92 -5.35
CA MET A 186 3.05 -17.54 -6.58
C MET A 186 4.26 -16.82 -7.16
N LEU A 187 4.26 -15.48 -7.19
CA LEU A 187 5.41 -14.69 -7.65
C LEU A 187 6.64 -14.92 -6.77
N GLU A 188 6.45 -15.03 -5.45
CA GLU A 188 7.52 -15.28 -4.49
C GLU A 188 8.14 -16.67 -4.67
N ILE A 189 7.32 -17.71 -4.90
CA ILE A 189 7.79 -19.06 -5.23
C ILE A 189 8.57 -19.07 -6.55
N THR A 190 8.09 -18.34 -7.56
CA THR A 190 8.74 -18.28 -8.88
C THR A 190 10.12 -17.62 -8.79
N LEU A 191 10.26 -16.57 -7.96
CA LEU A 191 11.52 -15.88 -7.72
C LEU A 191 12.51 -16.69 -6.85
N GLN A 192 12.01 -17.59 -5.99
CA GLN A 192 12.85 -18.49 -5.18
C GLN A 192 13.28 -19.76 -5.94
N GLY A 193 12.58 -20.13 -7.01
CA GLY A 193 12.86 -21.32 -7.83
C GLY A 193 13.90 -21.13 -8.95
N GLU A 194 14.38 -19.90 -9.18
CA GLU A 194 15.45 -19.61 -10.14
C GLU A 194 16.82 -19.52 -9.44
N TRP A 195 17.38 -20.67 -9.05
CA TRP A 195 18.81 -20.85 -8.74
C TRP A 195 19.31 -22.20 -9.21
#